data_AF-A0A352VPL0-F1
#
_entry.id   AF-A0A352VPL0-F1
#
_cell.length_a   1.000
_cell.length_b   1.000
_cell.length_c   1.000
_cell.angle_alpha   90.00
_cell.angle_beta   90.00
_cell.angle_gamma   90.00
#
_symmetry.space_group_name_H-M   'P 1'
#
loop_
_entity.id
_entity.type
_entity.pdbx_description
1 polymer ?
#
loop_
_entity_poly.entity_id
_entity_poly.type
_entity_poly.pdbx_seq_one_letter_code
_entity_poly.pdbx_strand_id
1 'polypeptide(L)'
;MAPVGTSRDSKRPPRAARTRCRLIRFELLNLVADENTVVVEVEWSGTLGVSVGDLGSGTVMRARFAQFFEFQDGRIVAQRNYDCFYPW
;
A
#
# COMPACT_ATOMS: atom_id res chain seq x y z
N MET A 1 19.54 -4.60 -16.03
CA MET A 1 18.88 -5.59 -15.17
C MET A 1 17.88 -4.83 -14.31
N ALA A 2 16.58 -5.14 -14.36
CA ALA A 2 15.57 -4.42 -13.58
C ALA A 2 15.64 -4.84 -12.09
N PRO A 3 15.29 -3.96 -11.14
CA PRO A 3 15.27 -4.33 -9.71
C PRO A 3 14.26 -5.44 -9.45
N VAL A 4 14.66 -6.46 -8.67
CA VAL A 4 13.88 -7.70 -8.44
C VAL A 4 12.68 -7.54 -7.49
N GLY A 5 12.48 -6.32 -6.95
CA GLY A 5 11.50 -6.06 -5.90
C GLY A 5 11.94 -6.60 -4.53
N THR A 6 11.06 -6.49 -3.53
CA THR A 6 11.28 -7.05 -2.18
C THR A 6 10.08 -7.90 -1.80
N SER A 7 10.31 -9.18 -1.50
CA SER A 7 9.29 -10.09 -0.96
C SER A 7 9.31 -10.08 0.57
N ARG A 8 8.13 -10.23 1.18
CA ARG A 8 7.96 -10.24 2.65
C ARG A 8 6.92 -11.29 3.05
N ASP A 9 7.17 -12.01 4.14
CA ASP A 9 6.26 -13.01 4.71
C ASP A 9 5.17 -12.33 5.56
N SER A 10 3.92 -12.76 5.38
CA SER A 10 2.75 -12.27 6.13
C SER A 10 2.83 -12.54 7.64
N LYS A 11 3.56 -13.58 8.08
CA LYS A 11 3.84 -13.86 9.51
C LYS A 11 4.73 -12.81 10.15
N ARG A 12 5.39 -11.98 9.34
CA ARG A 12 6.22 -10.86 9.79
C ARG A 12 5.71 -9.56 9.14
N PRO A 13 4.47 -9.13 9.48
CA PRO A 13 3.95 -7.90 8.93
C PRO A 13 4.87 -6.76 9.38
N PRO A 14 5.24 -5.82 8.49
CA PRO A 14 6.06 -4.71 8.91
C PRO A 14 5.32 -3.94 9.99
N ARG A 15 5.84 -3.95 11.23
CA ARG A 15 5.39 -3.08 12.33
C ARG A 15 5.30 -1.60 11.90
N ALA A 16 5.98 -1.23 10.82
CA ALA A 16 6.18 0.14 10.37
C ALA A 16 4.98 0.81 9.66
N ALA A 17 4.03 0.08 9.06
CA ALA A 17 2.97 0.72 8.26
C ALA A 17 2.00 1.54 9.14
N ARG A 18 1.57 0.99 10.28
CA ARG A 18 0.68 1.68 11.23
C ARG A 18 1.43 2.62 12.19
N THR A 19 2.74 2.47 12.33
CA THR A 19 3.52 3.24 13.32
C THR A 19 3.87 4.64 12.79
N ARG A 20 3.86 4.85 11.48
CA ARG A 20 4.29 6.13 10.88
C ARG A 20 3.18 7.08 10.50
N CYS A 21 1.97 6.62 10.18
CA CYS A 21 0.84 7.49 9.84
C CYS A 21 -0.28 7.35 10.87
N ARG A 22 -0.84 8.47 11.36
CA ARG A 22 -1.90 8.47 12.37
C ARG A 22 -3.32 8.54 11.79
N LEU A 23 -3.47 9.14 10.61
CA LEU A 23 -4.76 9.26 9.91
C LEU A 23 -4.59 8.69 8.50
N ILE A 24 -5.05 7.46 8.29
CA ILE A 24 -4.93 6.75 7.02
C ILE A 24 -6.32 6.59 6.40
N ARG A 25 -6.45 6.92 5.12
CA ARG A 25 -7.66 6.66 4.33
C ARG A 25 -7.31 5.96 3.03
N PHE A 26 -8.21 5.08 2.61
CA PHE A 26 -8.19 4.40 1.34
C PHE A 26 -9.56 4.61 0.69
N GLU A 27 -9.56 5.07 -0.56
CA GLU A 27 -10.76 5.22 -1.38
C GLU A 27 -10.61 4.34 -2.62
N LEU A 28 -11.47 3.33 -2.73
CA LEU A 28 -11.47 2.42 -3.87
C LEU A 28 -11.99 3.15 -5.11
N LEU A 29 -11.13 3.32 -6.10
CA LEU A 29 -11.47 3.98 -7.36
C LEU A 29 -11.93 2.96 -8.41
N ASN A 30 -11.28 1.80 -8.47
CA ASN A 30 -11.59 0.74 -9.40
C ASN A 30 -11.23 -0.63 -8.83
N LEU A 31 -11.92 -1.67 -9.32
CA LEU A 31 -11.67 -3.06 -8.97
C LEU A 31 -11.92 -3.95 -10.20
N VAL A 32 -10.96 -4.82 -10.49
CA VAL A 32 -11.08 -5.88 -11.48
C VAL A 32 -10.81 -7.21 -10.79
N ALA A 33 -11.73 -8.16 -10.91
CA ALA A 33 -11.55 -9.52 -10.42
C ALA A 33 -11.46 -10.46 -11.62
N ASP A 34 -10.44 -11.31 -11.63
CA ASP A 34 -10.20 -12.33 -12.64
C ASP A 34 -9.64 -13.59 -11.96
N GLU A 35 -10.37 -14.70 -12.07
CA GLU A 35 -10.07 -15.98 -11.42
C GLU A 35 -9.76 -15.81 -9.91
N ASN A 36 -8.51 -16.07 -9.52
CA ASN A 36 -8.01 -15.97 -8.15
C ASN A 36 -7.33 -14.63 -7.86
N THR A 37 -7.40 -13.66 -8.77
CA THR A 37 -6.73 -12.36 -8.63
C THR A 37 -7.74 -11.23 -8.55
N VAL A 38 -7.57 -10.34 -7.58
CA VAL A 38 -8.26 -9.06 -7.53
C VAL A 38 -7.24 -7.95 -7.66
N VAL A 39 -7.45 -7.07 -8.63
CA VAL A 39 -6.67 -5.85 -8.82
C VAL A 39 -7.52 -4.68 -8.39
N VAL A 40 -6.97 -3.81 -7.55
CA VAL A 40 -7.65 -2.57 -7.14
C VAL A 40 -6.80 -1.35 -7.48
N GLU A 41 -7.48 -0.29 -7.89
CA GLU A 41 -6.95 1.06 -7.92
C GLU A 41 -7.52 1.81 -6.73
N VAL A 42 -6.65 2.41 -5.91
CA VAL A 42 -7.03 3.06 -4.66
C VAL A 42 -6.36 4.42 -4.56
N GLU A 43 -7.12 5.45 -4.23
CA GLU A 43 -6.57 6.71 -3.73
C GLU A 43 -6.25 6.53 -2.24
N TRP A 44 -4.99 6.73 -1.88
CA TRP A 44 -4.51 6.64 -0.51
C TRP A 44 -4.11 8.02 0.01
N SER A 45 -4.39 8.25 1.30
CA SER A 45 -3.82 9.36 2.04
C SER A 45 -3.39 8.94 3.44
N GLY A 46 -2.31 9.57 3.92
CA GLY A 46 -1.76 9.32 5.25
C GLY A 46 -1.15 10.57 5.86
N THR A 47 -1.59 10.96 7.06
CA THR A 47 -0.89 11.99 7.86
C THR A 47 0.26 11.35 8.64
N LEU A 48 1.48 11.79 8.39
CA LEU A 48 2.67 11.36 9.12
C LEU A 48 2.55 11.71 10.61
N GLY A 49 2.73 10.72 11.48
CA GLY A 49 2.78 10.87 12.93
C GLY A 49 4.20 11.01 13.49
N VAL A 50 5.20 10.83 12.64
CA VAL A 50 6.65 11.01 12.90
C VAL A 50 7.28 11.55 11.63
N SER A 51 8.41 12.25 11.74
CA SER A 51 9.16 12.70 10.54
C SER A 51 9.76 11.52 9.78
N VAL A 52 9.78 11.60 8.45
CA VAL A 52 10.32 10.57 7.54
C VAL A 52 11.14 11.24 6.44
N GLY A 53 12.45 11.04 6.42
CA GLY A 53 13.34 11.80 5.53
C GLY A 53 13.21 13.29 5.82
N ASP A 54 13.01 14.10 4.77
CA ASP A 54 12.81 15.54 4.87
C ASP A 54 11.36 15.95 5.20
N LEU A 55 10.43 14.98 5.27
CA LEU A 55 9.04 15.25 5.60
C LEU A 55 8.84 15.31 7.11
N GLY A 56 8.34 16.45 7.58
CA GLY A 56 7.99 16.65 8.97
C GLY A 56 6.76 15.84 9.41
N SER A 57 6.70 15.55 10.71
CA SER A 57 5.46 15.09 11.34
C SER A 57 4.29 16.04 11.03
N GLY A 58 3.09 15.49 10.80
CA GLY A 58 1.90 16.23 10.39
C GLY A 58 1.72 16.37 8.87
N THR A 59 2.75 16.10 8.06
CA THR A 59 2.64 16.14 6.60
C THR A 59 1.60 15.14 6.11
N VAL A 60 0.72 15.58 5.21
CA VAL A 60 -0.24 14.71 4.53
C VAL A 60 0.37 14.21 3.24
N MET A 61 0.63 12.90 3.17
CA MET A 61 1.05 12.24 1.94
C MET A 61 -0.17 11.68 1.21
N ARG A 62 -0.11 11.68 -0.11
CA ARG A 62 -1.13 11.09 -0.98
C ARG A 62 -0.48 10.26 -2.07
N ALA A 63 -1.19 9.24 -2.54
CA ALA A 63 -0.74 8.40 -3.64
C ALA A 63 -1.92 7.68 -4.30
N ARG A 64 -1.73 7.28 -5.56
CA ARG A 64 -2.54 6.22 -6.17
C ARG A 64 -1.82 4.89 -6.09
N PHE A 65 -2.52 3.89 -5.55
CA PHE A 65 -2.01 2.54 -5.43
C PHE A 65 -2.67 1.64 -6.46
N ALA A 66 -1.86 0.83 -7.12
CA ALA A 66 -2.31 -0.36 -7.83
C ALA A 66 -1.90 -1.58 -7.00
N GLN A 67 -2.89 -2.32 -6.50
CA GLN A 67 -2.67 -3.49 -5.66
C GLN A 67 -3.24 -4.73 -6.33
N PHE A 68 -2.43 -5.80 -6.35
CA PHE A 68 -2.80 -7.11 -6.85
C PHE A 68 -2.85 -8.06 -5.67
N PHE A 69 -4.00 -8.68 -5.45
CA PHE A 69 -4.23 -9.66 -4.40
C PHE A 69 -4.52 -11.02 -5.04
N GLU A 70 -3.73 -12.02 -4.69
CA GLU A 70 -3.97 -13.41 -5.09
C GLU A 70 -4.66 -14.16 -3.96
N PHE A 71 -5.69 -14.93 -4.29
CA PHE A 71 -6.56 -15.63 -3.36
C PHE A 71 -6.46 -17.14 -3.51
N GLN A 72 -6.41 -17.85 -2.37
CA GLN A 72 -6.58 -19.30 -2.31
C GLN A 72 -7.48 -19.61 -1.10
N ASP A 73 -8.50 -20.44 -1.30
CA ASP A 73 -9.46 -20.84 -0.26
C ASP A 73 -10.06 -19.63 0.51
N GLY A 74 -10.40 -18.57 -0.24
CA GLY A 74 -10.98 -17.33 0.29
C GLY A 74 -10.01 -16.44 1.09
N ARG A 75 -8.70 -16.74 1.07
CA ARG A 75 -7.67 -15.96 1.78
C ARG A 75 -6.70 -15.31 0.80
N ILE A 76 -6.24 -14.10 1.12
CA ILE A 76 -5.14 -13.46 0.39
C ILE A 76 -3.85 -14.22 0.72
N VAL A 77 -3.22 -14.82 -0.29
CA VAL A 77 -1.96 -15.56 -0.17
C VAL A 77 -0.76 -14.77 -0.68
N ALA A 78 -0.96 -13.81 -1.57
CA ALA A 78 0.06 -12.88 -2.02
C ALA A 78 -0.52 -11.49 -2.27
N GLN A 79 0.31 -10.47 -2.07
CA GLN A 79 0.01 -9.09 -2.40
C GLN A 79 1.20 -8.46 -3.12
N ARG A 80 0.93 -7.81 -4.26
CA ARG A 80 1.88 -6.92 -4.95
C ARG A 80 1.30 -5.51 -4.95
N ASN A 81 2.13 -4.51 -4.67
CA ASN A 81 1.70 -3.15 -4.43
C ASN A 81 2.61 -2.17 -5.17
N TYR A 82 2.02 -1.29 -5.96
CA TYR A 82 2.70 -0.27 -6.74
C TYR A 82 2.14 1.09 -6.38
N ASP A 83 3.01 1.98 -5.90
CA ASP A 83 2.61 3.28 -5.36
C ASP A 83 3.07 4.41 -6.28
N CYS A 84 2.12 5.23 -6.73
CA CYS A 84 2.38 6.49 -7.41
C CYS A 84 2.11 7.64 -6.44
N PHE A 85 3.14 8.08 -5.70
CA PHE A 85 3.04 9.22 -4.80
C PHE A 85 2.86 10.52 -5.58
N TYR A 86 1.92 11.36 -5.13
CA TYR A 86 1.82 12.73 -5.63
C TYR A 86 2.96 13.58 -5.03
N PRO A 87 3.30 14.73 -5.65
CA PRO A 87 4.18 15.72 -5.03
C PRO A 87 3.69 16.14 -3.64
N TRP A 88 4.63 16.48 -2.76
CA TRP A 88 4.40 16.87 -1.37
C TRP A 88 5.01 18.24 -1.05
#